data_AF-A0A1N7LH19-F1
#
_entry.id   AF-A0A1N7LH19-F1
#
_cell.length_a   1.000
_cell.length_b   1.000
_cell.length_c   1.000
_cell.angle_alpha   90.00
_cell.angle_beta   90.00
_cell.angle_gamma   90.00
#
_symmetry.space_group_name_H-M   'P 1'
#
loop_
_entity.id
_entity.type
_entity.pdbx_description
1 polymer ?
#
loop_
_entity_poly.entity_id
_entity_poly.type
_entity_poly.pdbx_seq_one_letter_code
_entity_poly.pdbx_strand_id
1 'polypeptide(L)' 'MNLTWLLRMARWARHPPSAARVKLVLVVVALVFGLWGIEALGLWPDWAQLDRPPRPPRP' A
#
# COMPACT_ATOMS: atom_id res chain seq x y z
N MET A 1 5.72 -8.62 -22.25
CA MET A 1 6.57 -7.44 -21.97
C MET A 1 6.08 -6.30 -22.85
N ASN A 2 5.49 -5.25 -22.27
CA ASN A 2 4.81 -4.23 -23.07
C ASN A 2 5.72 -2.99 -23.18
N LEU A 3 6.05 -2.59 -24.42
CA LEU A 3 6.96 -1.47 -24.74
C LEU A 3 6.52 -0.16 -24.06
N THR A 4 5.23 0.00 -23.81
CA THR A 4 4.64 1.13 -23.09
C THR A 4 5.22 1.33 -21.69
N TRP A 5 5.58 0.26 -20.98
CA TRP A 5 6.22 0.35 -19.66
C TRP A 5 7.65 0.86 -19.76
N LEU A 6 8.41 0.40 -20.75
CA LEU A 6 9.78 0.86 -21.00
C LEU A 6 9.81 2.35 -21.34
N LEU A 7 8.90 2.81 -22.19
CA LEU A 7 8.77 4.23 -22.53
C LEU A 7 8.41 5.10 -21.31
N ARG A 8 7.58 4.58 -20.40
CA ARG A 8 7.19 5.28 -19.17
C ARG A 8 8.36 5.38 -18.18
N MET A 9 9.16 4.32 -18.03
CA MET A 9 10.39 4.36 -17.21
C MET A 9 11.45 5.30 -17.80
N ALA A 10 11.65 5.26 -19.12
CA ALA A 10 12.55 6.19 -19.80
C ALA A 10 12.11 7.65 -19.63
N ARG A 11 10.80 7.92 -19.61
CA ARG A 11 10.26 9.26 -19.33
C ARG A 11 10.52 9.70 -17.90
N TRP A 12 10.37 8.81 -16.92
CA TRP A 12 10.71 9.10 -15.51
C TRP A 12 12.18 9.47 -15.33
N ALA A 13 13.11 8.79 -16.03
CA ALA A 13 14.53 9.10 -15.95
C ALA A 13 14.86 10.49 -16.53
N ARG A 14 14.17 10.91 -17.60
CA ARG A 14 14.41 12.20 -18.28
C ARG A 14 13.63 13.36 -17.67
N HIS A 15 12.42 13.11 -17.20
CA HIS A 15 11.50 14.08 -16.63
C HIS A 15 10.89 13.48 -15.37
N PRO A 16 11.63 13.48 -14.26
CA PRO A 16 11.13 12.88 -13.03
C PRO A 16 9.87 13.60 -12.56
N PRO A 17 8.87 12.86 -12.05
CA PRO A 17 7.74 13.48 -11.37
C PRO A 17 8.24 14.32 -10.18
N SER A 18 7.46 15.33 -9.78
CA SER A 18 7.86 16.22 -8.69
C SER A 18 8.22 15.43 -7.44
N ALA A 19 9.30 15.85 -6.76
CA ALA A 19 9.79 15.18 -5.55
C ALA A 19 8.71 15.05 -4.48
N ALA A 20 7.79 16.02 -4.38
CA ALA A 20 6.64 15.96 -3.49
C ALA A 20 5.72 14.76 -3.78
N ARG A 21 5.46 14.46 -5.06
CA ARG A 21 4.65 13.30 -5.47
C ARG A 21 5.33 11.98 -5.12
N VAL A 22 6.65 11.90 -5.36
CA VAL A 22 7.42 10.69 -5.04
C VAL A 22 7.42 10.45 -3.52
N LYS A 23 7.66 11.49 -2.73
CA LYS A 23 7.60 11.41 -1.26
C LYS A 23 6.22 11.00 -0.77
N LEU A 24 5.15 11.57 -1.33
CA LEU A 24 3.78 11.18 -0.99
C LEU A 24 3.55 9.68 -1.19
N VAL A 25 3.91 9.16 -2.37
CA VAL A 25 3.75 7.73 -2.67
C VAL A 25 4.61 6.87 -1.73
N LEU A 26 5.87 7.26 -1.49
CA LEU A 26 6.74 6.53 -0.55
C LEU A 26 6.17 6.49 0.86
N VAL A 27 5.62 7.61 1.36
CA VAL A 27 4.99 7.69 2.68
C VAL A 27 3.76 6.78 2.75
N VAL A 28 2.90 6.81 1.72
CA VAL A 28 1.72 5.93 1.65
C VAL A 28 2.12 4.47 1.65
N VAL A 29 3.13 4.10 0.84
CA VAL A 29 3.64 2.73 0.78
C VAL A 29 4.23 2.31 2.13
N ALA A 30 5.05 3.16 2.75
CA ALA A 30 5.60 2.90 4.08
C ALA A 30 4.51 2.74 5.15
N LEU A 31 3.44 3.54 5.08
CA LEU A 31 2.29 3.42 5.98
C LEU A 31 1.58 2.08 5.81
N VAL A 32 1.30 1.67 4.56
CA VAL A 32 0.65 0.39 4.27
C VAL A 32 1.50 -0.78 4.77
N PHE A 33 2.81 -0.78 4.48
CA PHE A 33 3.70 -1.82 4.98
C PHE A 33 3.87 -1.79 6.50
N GLY A 34 3.87 -0.61 7.11
CA GLY A 34 3.91 -0.45 8.55
C GLY A 34 2.67 -1.06 9.22
N LEU A 35 1.47 -0.70 8.74
CA LEU A 35 0.22 -1.30 9.19
C LEU A 35 0.23 -2.83 9.04
N TRP A 36 0.62 -3.31 7.86
CA TRP A 36 0.68 -4.75 7.60
C TRP A 36 1.68 -5.47 8.53
N GLY A 37 2.82 -4.85 8.82
CA GLY A 37 3.79 -5.38 9.77
C GLY A 37 3.27 -5.43 11.19
N ILE A 38 2.58 -4.38 11.67
CA ILE A 38 2.00 -4.34 13.01
C ILE A 38 0.90 -5.41 13.15
N GLU A 39 0.05 -5.57 12.14
CA GLU A 39 -0.97 -6.63 12.07
C GLU A 39 -0.32 -8.03 12.10
N ALA A 40 0.73 -8.25 11.30
CA ALA A 40 1.43 -9.53 11.23
C ALA A 40 2.15 -9.89 12.55
N LEU A 41 2.58 -8.88 13.31
CA LEU A 41 3.20 -9.07 14.63
C LEU A 41 2.15 -9.19 15.76
N GLY A 42 0.86 -9.06 15.47
CA GLY A 42 -0.19 -9.12 16.48
C GLY A 42 -0.14 -7.96 17.49
N LEU A 43 0.51 -6.85 17.14
CA LEU A 43 0.66 -5.67 18.00
C LEU A 43 -0.54 -4.73 17.91
N TRP A 44 -1.63 -5.20 17.28
CA TRP A 44 -2.82 -4.40 17.08
C TRP A 44 -3.56 -4.23 18.41
N PRO A 45 -3.83 -2.99 18.84
CA PRO A 45 -4.47 -2.75 20.11
C PRO A 45 -5.95 -3.17 20.07
N ASP A 46 -6.50 -3.55 21.21
CA ASP A 46 -7.86 -4.10 21.33
C ASP A 46 -8.94 -3.18 20.75
N TRP A 47 -8.78 -1.86 20.88
CA TRP A 47 -9.72 -0.87 20.35
C TRP A 47 -9.72 -0.78 18.81
N ALA A 48 -8.71 -1.32 18.15
CA ALA A 48 -8.53 -1.26 16.71
C ALA A 48 -8.76 -2.61 16.02
N GLN A 49 -9.04 -3.67 16.79
CA GLN A 49 -9.35 -4.98 16.25
C GLN A 49 -10.76 -4.99 15.63
N LEU A 50 -10.92 -5.71 14.52
CA LEU A 50 -12.22 -5.89 13.90
C LEU A 50 -12.89 -7.12 14.49
N ASP A 51 -14.01 -6.94 15.18
CA ASP A 51 -14.90 -8.03 15.52
C ASP A 51 -15.46 -8.64 14.24
N ARG A 52 -15.08 -9.88 13.92
CA ARG A 52 -15.68 -10.62 12.80
C ARG A 52 -17.01 -11.23 13.28
N PRO A 53 -18.18 -10.70 12.86
CA PRO A 53 -19.43 -11.39 13.13
C PRO A 53 -19.44 -12.75 12.41
N PRO A 54 -19.99 -13.80 13.03
CA PRO A 54 -20.17 -15.09 12.37
C PRO A 54 -20.90 -14.91 11.04
N ARG A 55 -20.42 -15.57 9.97
CA ARG A 55 -21.15 -15.58 8.70
C ARG A 55 -22.52 -16.24 8.94
N PRO A 56 -23.64 -15.61 8.53
CA PRO A 56 -24.95 -16.24 8.64
C PRO A 56 -24.97 -17.51 7.77
N PRO A 57 -25.63 -18.59 8.23
CA PRO A 57 -25.77 -19.82 7.46
C PRO A 57 -26.47 -19.51 6.13
N ARG A 58 -25.95 -20.06 5.03
CA ARG A 58 -26.61 -19.99 3.72
C ARG A 58 -27.77 -21.00 3.70
N PRO A 59 -28.95 -20.63 3.18
CA PRO A 59 -30.07 -21.54 3.02
C PRO A 59 -29.77 -22.67 2.03
#